data_AF-A0A0S2M3M7-F1
#
_entry.id   AF-A0A0S2M3M7-F1
#
_cell.length_a   1.000
_cell.length_b   1.000
_cell.length_c   1.000
_cell.angle_alpha   90.00
_cell.angle_beta   90.00
_cell.angle_gamma   90.00
#
_symmetry.space_group_name_H-M   'P 1'
#
loop_
_entity.id
_entity.type
_entity.pdbx_description
1 polymer ?
#
loop_
_entity_poly.entity_id
_entity_poly.type
_entity_poly.pdbx_seq_one_letter_code
_entity_poly.pdbx_strand_id
1 'polypeptide(L)'
;MSILECSPSWGAGVAAWRRATAREPVAAVATLKHTLRRPGDAKDVMAVLHARLRLVGGTTSAGHDDWLHAELTSSRPDLKYMIAQVRRLAAARVQELKVRALTSADTWTQRVDGRLPSGIKAMDRSALLEQIAIYRDRWQIGDDPDPLGHPTADYEWERANDRRQLEAELSRLQSTVASCNRTTAVKVPAAVPLTNVGWEI
;
A
#
# COMPACT_ATOMS: atom_id res chain seq x y z
N MET A 1 1.83 -28.91 22.08
CA MET A 1 1.59 -27.60 21.42
C MET A 1 2.65 -26.64 21.92
N SER A 2 3.42 -26.05 21.00
CA SER A 2 4.47 -25.09 21.33
C SER A 2 3.86 -23.72 21.56
N ILE A 3 4.34 -22.95 22.57
CA ILE A 3 3.89 -21.57 22.87
C ILE A 3 3.94 -20.64 21.63
N LEU A 4 4.81 -20.96 20.66
CA LEU A 4 4.95 -20.19 19.44
C LEU A 4 3.77 -20.39 18.47
N GLU A 5 3.17 -21.59 18.43
CA GLU A 5 2.06 -21.93 17.52
C GLU A 5 0.75 -21.22 17.92
N CYS A 6 0.64 -20.85 19.19
CA CYS A 6 -0.48 -20.07 19.72
C CYS A 6 -0.27 -18.55 19.57
N SER A 7 0.88 -18.10 19.03
CA SER A 7 1.14 -16.69 18.82
C SER A 7 0.28 -16.14 17.67
N PRO A 8 -0.34 -14.95 17.82
CA PRO A 8 -0.97 -14.22 16.72
C PRO A 8 -0.01 -13.97 15.54
N SER A 9 1.30 -13.95 15.81
CA SER A 9 2.36 -13.70 14.82
C SER A 9 2.92 -14.99 14.20
N TRP A 10 2.37 -16.16 14.52
CA TRP A 10 2.87 -17.47 14.05
C TRP A 10 2.99 -17.53 12.52
N GLY A 11 1.91 -17.21 11.80
CA GLY A 11 1.89 -17.24 10.34
C GLY A 11 2.92 -16.31 9.71
N ALA A 12 3.07 -15.10 10.24
CA ALA A 12 4.04 -14.12 9.77
C ALA A 12 5.49 -14.61 10.00
N GLY A 13 5.78 -15.16 11.18
CA GLY A 13 7.10 -15.69 11.47
C GLY A 13 7.46 -16.93 10.65
N VAL A 14 6.50 -17.83 10.37
CA VAL A 14 6.71 -18.97 9.47
C VAL A 14 6.97 -18.51 8.03
N ALA A 15 6.25 -17.50 7.55
CA ALA A 15 6.46 -16.94 6.21
C ALA A 15 7.82 -16.25 6.08
N ALA A 16 8.22 -15.45 7.08
CA ALA A 16 9.55 -14.84 7.11
C ALA A 16 10.66 -15.88 7.26
N TRP A 17 10.42 -16.96 8.01
CA TRP A 17 11.33 -18.09 8.12
C TRP A 17 11.56 -18.79 6.78
N ARG A 18 10.49 -19.11 6.04
CA ARG A 18 10.61 -19.71 4.70
C ARG A 18 11.41 -18.82 3.75
N ARG A 19 11.12 -17.51 3.74
CA ARG A 19 11.83 -16.52 2.91
C ARG A 19 13.31 -16.40 3.30
N ALA A 20 13.60 -16.25 4.58
CA ALA A 20 14.96 -16.15 5.08
C ALA A 20 15.75 -17.44 4.83
N THR A 21 15.13 -18.61 4.99
CA THR A 21 15.77 -19.91 4.77
C THR A 21 16.07 -20.16 3.29
N ALA A 22 15.16 -19.76 2.40
CA ALA A 22 15.37 -19.87 0.95
C ALA A 22 16.51 -18.97 0.45
N ARG A 23 16.76 -17.84 1.13
CA ARG A 23 17.82 -16.88 0.77
C ARG A 23 19.15 -17.16 1.44
N GLU A 24 19.13 -17.36 2.76
CA GLU A 24 20.32 -17.54 3.59
C GLU A 24 20.00 -18.49 4.76
N PRO A 25 20.04 -19.82 4.53
CA PRO A 25 19.58 -20.82 5.50
C PRO A 25 20.39 -20.81 6.79
N VAL A 26 21.68 -20.54 6.73
CA VAL A 26 22.56 -20.49 7.91
C VAL A 26 22.21 -19.29 8.79
N ALA A 27 22.02 -18.11 8.18
CA ALA A 27 21.62 -16.90 8.91
C ALA A 27 20.20 -17.02 9.48
N ALA A 28 19.25 -17.59 8.73
CA ALA A 28 17.89 -17.83 9.21
C ALA A 28 17.93 -18.70 10.49
N VAL A 29 18.61 -19.85 10.46
CA VAL A 29 18.76 -20.75 11.61
C VAL A 29 19.46 -20.07 12.79
N ALA A 30 20.50 -19.28 12.53
CA ALA A 30 21.17 -18.51 13.57
C ALA A 30 20.22 -17.49 14.23
N THR A 31 19.42 -16.78 13.44
CA THR A 31 18.43 -15.80 13.92
C THR A 31 17.32 -16.45 14.74
N LEU A 32 16.84 -17.64 14.36
CA LEU A 32 15.89 -18.41 15.17
C LEU A 32 16.51 -18.82 16.51
N LYS A 33 17.69 -19.46 16.50
CA LYS A 33 18.38 -19.88 17.72
C LYS A 33 18.67 -18.69 18.65
N HIS A 34 19.10 -17.56 18.08
CA HIS A 34 19.36 -16.35 18.84
C HIS A 34 18.10 -15.79 19.47
N THR A 35 16.97 -15.78 18.74
CA THR A 35 15.70 -15.24 19.23
C THR A 35 15.06 -16.11 20.30
N LEU A 36 15.18 -17.43 20.19
CA LEU A 36 14.72 -18.35 21.23
C LEU A 36 15.56 -18.25 22.52
N ARG A 37 16.86 -17.95 22.39
CA ARG A 37 17.76 -17.78 23.55
C ARG A 37 17.66 -16.40 24.20
N ARG A 38 17.39 -15.36 23.39
CA ARG A 38 17.33 -13.95 23.81
C ARG A 38 16.18 -13.23 23.12
N PRO A 39 14.93 -13.46 23.57
CA PRO A 39 13.77 -12.75 23.05
C PRO A 39 13.70 -11.28 23.55
N GLY A 40 14.41 -10.95 24.64
CA GLY A 40 14.28 -9.67 25.34
C GLY A 40 13.02 -9.63 26.19
N ASP A 41 12.50 -8.43 26.48
CA ASP A 41 11.27 -8.22 27.28
C ASP A 41 9.97 -8.34 26.45
N ALA A 42 10.06 -8.93 25.26
CA ALA A 42 8.94 -9.01 24.33
C ALA A 42 7.90 -10.05 24.78
N LYS A 43 6.63 -9.63 24.84
CA LYS A 43 5.49 -10.51 25.16
C LYS A 43 5.18 -11.53 24.04
N ASP A 44 5.60 -11.25 22.81
CA ASP A 44 5.41 -12.14 21.65
C ASP A 44 6.76 -12.46 20.98
N VAL A 45 7.29 -13.65 21.30
CA VAL A 45 8.56 -14.15 20.76
C VAL A 45 8.48 -14.36 19.24
N MET A 46 7.31 -14.70 18.69
CA MET A 46 7.14 -14.87 17.25
C MET A 46 7.15 -13.54 16.50
N ALA A 47 6.64 -12.46 17.09
CA ALA A 47 6.75 -11.12 16.51
C ALA A 47 8.23 -10.68 16.41
N VAL A 48 9.02 -10.95 17.46
CA VAL A 48 10.47 -10.67 17.46
C VAL A 48 11.18 -11.51 16.41
N LEU A 49 10.83 -12.79 16.30
CA LEU A 49 11.40 -13.69 15.31
C LEU A 49 11.09 -13.21 13.89
N HIS A 50 9.84 -12.85 13.61
CA HIS A 50 9.42 -12.27 12.34
C HIS A 50 10.23 -11.02 12.01
N ALA A 51 10.32 -10.05 12.91
CA ALA A 51 11.05 -8.79 12.70
C ALA A 51 12.53 -9.02 12.38
N ARG A 52 13.19 -9.94 13.10
CA ARG A 52 14.61 -10.27 12.87
C ARG A 52 14.83 -11.06 11.58
N LEU A 53 13.95 -12.00 11.26
CA LEU A 53 13.99 -12.74 9.99
C LEU A 53 13.70 -11.84 8.79
N ARG A 54 12.96 -10.75 8.99
CA ARG A 54 12.69 -9.74 7.97
C ARG A 54 13.96 -8.99 7.53
N LEU A 55 14.91 -8.79 8.44
CA LEU A 55 16.24 -8.23 8.14
C LEU A 55 17.09 -9.22 7.33
N VAL A 56 17.00 -10.50 7.66
CA VAL A 56 17.64 -11.59 6.88
C VAL A 56 16.96 -11.76 5.51
N GLY A 57 15.65 -11.57 5.45
CA GLY A 57 14.82 -11.63 4.25
C GLY A 57 14.81 -10.35 3.40
N GLY A 58 15.43 -9.26 3.88
CA GLY A 58 15.64 -8.02 3.14
C GLY A 58 14.41 -7.15 2.88
N THR A 59 13.43 -7.09 3.79
CA THR A 59 12.21 -6.27 3.59
C THR A 59 12.04 -5.17 4.63
N THR A 60 12.41 -3.94 4.31
CA THR A 60 11.73 -2.74 4.82
C THR A 60 11.01 -2.17 3.60
N SER A 61 9.68 -2.08 3.62
CA SER A 61 8.91 -1.54 2.50
C SER A 61 7.87 -0.62 3.10
N ALA A 62 8.08 0.67 2.89
CA ALA A 62 7.16 1.76 3.26
C ALA A 62 6.36 2.28 2.04
N GLY A 63 6.53 1.67 0.86
CA GLY A 63 5.80 2.04 -0.36
C GLY A 63 5.70 0.89 -1.38
N HIS A 64 4.70 0.97 -2.25
CA HIS A 64 4.40 -0.06 -3.27
C HIS A 64 5.56 -0.26 -4.29
N ASP A 65 6.37 0.79 -4.52
CA ASP A 65 7.56 0.78 -5.39
C ASP A 65 8.90 0.78 -4.62
N ASP A 66 8.87 0.75 -3.28
CA ASP A 66 10.05 0.98 -2.43
C ASP A 66 11.13 -0.11 -2.60
N TRP A 67 10.73 -1.31 -3.03
CA TRP A 67 11.63 -2.40 -3.36
C TRP A 67 12.51 -2.12 -4.61
N LEU A 68 12.04 -1.27 -5.54
CA LEU A 68 12.83 -0.82 -6.69
C LEU A 68 13.98 0.09 -6.26
N HIS A 69 13.79 0.81 -5.15
CA HIS A 69 14.75 1.76 -4.60
C HIS A 69 15.64 1.15 -3.50
N ALA A 70 15.36 -0.08 -3.05
CA ALA A 70 16.15 -0.76 -2.04
C ALA A 70 17.60 -0.95 -2.51
N GLU A 71 18.55 -0.35 -1.79
CA GLU A 71 19.97 -0.33 -2.16
C GLU A 71 20.66 -1.65 -1.79
N LEU A 72 20.60 -2.63 -2.69
CA LEU A 72 21.34 -3.88 -2.62
C LEU A 72 22.81 -3.64 -3.01
N THR A 73 23.68 -3.53 -2.00
CA THR A 73 25.14 -3.50 -2.20
C THR A 73 25.69 -4.92 -2.20
N SER A 74 26.49 -5.25 -3.21
CA SER A 74 27.22 -6.53 -3.29
C SER A 74 28.68 -6.24 -3.62
N SER A 75 29.62 -6.94 -2.99
CA SER A 75 31.05 -6.85 -3.32
C SER A 75 31.41 -7.63 -4.60
N ARG A 76 30.50 -8.45 -5.10
CA ARG A 76 30.68 -9.32 -6.27
C ARG A 76 30.25 -8.62 -7.57
N PRO A 77 31.16 -8.41 -8.54
CA PRO A 77 30.88 -7.62 -9.75
C PRO A 77 29.83 -8.26 -10.68
N ASP A 78 29.80 -9.59 -10.76
CA ASP A 78 28.78 -10.37 -11.48
C ASP A 78 27.38 -10.15 -10.90
N LEU A 79 27.27 -10.18 -9.56
CA LEU A 79 26.01 -9.92 -8.87
C LEU A 79 25.57 -8.45 -9.01
N LYS A 80 26.49 -7.49 -9.01
CA LYS A 80 26.16 -6.07 -9.27
C LYS A 80 25.52 -5.89 -10.64
N TYR A 81 26.07 -6.51 -11.68
CA TYR A 81 25.53 -6.42 -13.04
C TYR A 81 24.13 -7.03 -13.12
N MET A 82 23.94 -8.22 -12.54
CA MET A 82 22.64 -8.89 -12.49
C MET A 82 21.60 -8.06 -11.72
N ILE A 83 21.94 -7.50 -10.56
CA ILE A 83 21.04 -6.63 -9.77
C ILE A 83 20.65 -5.39 -10.58
N ALA A 84 21.60 -4.75 -11.26
CA ALA A 84 21.33 -3.59 -12.11
C ALA A 84 20.42 -3.93 -13.30
N GLN A 85 20.59 -5.12 -13.91
CA GLN A 85 19.73 -5.60 -14.98
C GLN A 85 18.30 -5.87 -14.49
N VAL A 86 18.15 -6.59 -13.38
CA VAL A 86 16.84 -6.88 -12.78
C VAL A 86 16.10 -5.59 -12.42
N ARG A 87 16.80 -4.61 -11.82
CA ARG A 87 16.23 -3.29 -11.53
C ARG A 87 15.74 -2.56 -12.78
N ARG A 88 16.53 -2.57 -13.86
CA ARG A 88 16.11 -1.95 -15.12
C ARG A 88 14.86 -2.60 -15.70
N LEU A 89 14.80 -3.93 -15.71
CA LEU A 89 13.63 -4.67 -16.20
C LEU A 89 12.40 -4.42 -15.33
N ALA A 90 12.58 -4.40 -14.02
CA ALA A 90 11.52 -4.12 -13.07
C ALA A 90 10.97 -2.68 -13.21
N ALA A 91 11.86 -1.69 -13.34
CA ALA A 91 11.48 -0.30 -13.58
C ALA A 91 10.75 -0.13 -14.92
N ALA A 92 11.22 -0.81 -15.98
CA ALA A 92 10.55 -0.80 -17.27
C ALA A 92 9.15 -1.40 -17.18
N ARG A 93 8.98 -2.53 -16.48
CA ARG A 93 7.66 -3.15 -16.24
C ARG A 93 6.73 -2.22 -15.47
N VAL A 94 7.21 -1.59 -14.40
CA VAL A 94 6.39 -0.63 -13.64
C VAL A 94 5.98 0.56 -14.50
N GLN A 95 6.88 1.09 -15.33
CA GLN A 95 6.53 2.16 -16.25
C GLN A 95 5.47 1.74 -17.27
N GLU A 96 5.56 0.53 -17.81
CA GLU A 96 4.56 -0.03 -18.71
C GLU A 96 3.18 -0.16 -18.03
N LEU A 97 3.15 -0.66 -16.80
CA LEU A 97 1.92 -0.75 -16.00
C LEU A 97 1.28 0.62 -15.78
N LYS A 98 2.08 1.64 -15.44
CA LYS A 98 1.61 3.02 -15.25
C LYS A 98 1.01 3.58 -16.53
N VAL A 99 1.72 3.45 -17.66
CA VAL A 99 1.22 3.92 -18.97
C VAL A 99 -0.06 3.19 -19.37
N ARG A 100 -0.13 1.87 -19.17
CA ARG A 100 -1.32 1.07 -19.49
C ARG A 100 -2.51 1.49 -18.61
N ALA A 101 -2.31 1.74 -17.32
CA ALA A 101 -3.37 2.17 -16.42
C ALA A 101 -4.01 3.49 -16.83
N LEU A 102 -3.22 4.40 -17.42
CA LEU A 102 -3.69 5.73 -17.83
C LEU A 102 -4.28 5.75 -19.25
N THR A 103 -3.90 4.81 -20.10
CA THR A 103 -4.32 4.77 -21.52
C THR A 103 -5.35 3.69 -21.83
N SER A 104 -5.42 2.62 -21.03
CA SER A 104 -6.35 1.52 -21.25
C SER A 104 -7.73 1.80 -20.67
N ALA A 105 -8.77 1.43 -21.42
CA ALA A 105 -10.15 1.43 -20.97
C ALA A 105 -10.52 0.12 -20.25
N ASP A 106 -9.62 -0.39 -19.40
CA ASP A 106 -9.87 -1.61 -18.63
C ASP A 106 -11.12 -1.44 -17.74
N THR A 107 -11.85 -2.53 -17.48
CA THR A 107 -13.07 -2.48 -16.67
C THR A 107 -12.82 -1.97 -15.25
N TRP A 108 -11.65 -2.27 -14.68
CA TRP A 108 -11.29 -1.83 -13.34
C TRP A 108 -10.96 -0.33 -13.29
N THR A 109 -10.37 0.26 -14.32
CA THR A 109 -10.08 1.71 -14.37
C THR A 109 -11.38 2.50 -14.43
N GLN A 110 -12.34 2.05 -15.25
CA GLN A 110 -13.68 2.62 -15.31
C GLN A 110 -14.42 2.54 -13.95
N ARG A 111 -14.23 1.46 -13.18
CA ARG A 111 -14.81 1.36 -11.83
C ARG A 111 -14.17 2.30 -10.83
N VAL A 112 -12.85 2.52 -10.91
CA VAL A 112 -12.19 3.54 -10.08
C VAL A 112 -12.75 4.91 -10.44
N ASP A 113 -12.85 5.21 -11.73
CA ASP A 113 -13.37 6.48 -12.22
C ASP A 113 -14.82 6.74 -11.79
N GLY A 114 -15.68 5.73 -11.89
CA GLY A 114 -17.07 5.83 -11.42
C GLY A 114 -17.20 6.01 -9.90
N ARG A 115 -16.16 5.67 -9.12
CA ARG A 115 -16.10 5.87 -7.67
C ARG A 115 -15.55 7.23 -7.27
N LEU A 116 -14.90 7.96 -8.19
CA LEU A 116 -14.24 9.23 -7.92
C LEU A 116 -15.14 10.42 -8.31
N PRO A 117 -15.24 11.46 -7.47
CA PRO A 117 -15.89 12.72 -7.84
C PRO A 117 -15.24 13.39 -9.07
N SER A 118 -16.05 14.04 -9.90
CA SER A 118 -15.60 14.74 -11.11
C SER A 118 -14.66 15.93 -10.85
N GLY A 119 -14.65 16.47 -9.62
CA GLY A 119 -13.81 17.60 -9.21
C GLY A 119 -12.40 17.23 -8.72
N ILE A 120 -12.02 15.95 -8.76
CA ILE A 120 -10.68 15.53 -8.34
C ILE A 120 -9.63 16.01 -9.34
N LYS A 121 -8.47 16.43 -8.82
CA LYS A 121 -7.32 16.81 -9.64
C LYS A 121 -6.86 15.61 -10.48
N ALA A 122 -6.65 15.84 -11.77
CA ALA A 122 -6.19 14.80 -12.70
C ALA A 122 -4.92 14.08 -12.19
N MET A 123 -3.99 14.82 -11.57
CA MET A 123 -2.76 14.26 -11.00
C MET A 123 -3.02 13.25 -9.87
N ASP A 124 -3.96 13.54 -8.95
CA ASP A 124 -4.29 12.65 -7.84
C ASP A 124 -4.99 11.37 -8.35
N ARG A 125 -5.85 11.53 -9.38
CA ARG A 125 -6.49 10.41 -10.07
C ARG A 125 -5.47 9.52 -10.76
N SER A 126 -4.55 10.09 -11.54
CA SER A 126 -3.49 9.34 -12.21
C SER A 126 -2.61 8.59 -11.22
N ALA A 127 -2.19 9.25 -10.13
CA ALA A 127 -1.39 8.61 -9.09
C ALA A 127 -2.10 7.40 -8.45
N LEU A 128 -3.41 7.49 -8.20
CA LEU A 128 -4.18 6.37 -7.68
C LEU A 128 -4.26 5.21 -8.69
N LEU A 129 -4.55 5.49 -9.97
CA LEU A 129 -4.62 4.46 -11.01
C LEU A 129 -3.28 3.72 -11.17
N GLU A 130 -2.18 4.47 -11.16
CA GLU A 130 -0.82 3.90 -11.21
C GLU A 130 -0.53 2.96 -10.02
N GLN A 131 -0.88 3.39 -8.79
CA GLN A 131 -0.68 2.56 -7.61
C GLN A 131 -1.53 1.28 -7.62
N ILE A 132 -2.78 1.37 -8.08
CA ILE A 132 -3.65 0.21 -8.24
C ILE A 132 -3.09 -0.74 -9.30
N ALA A 133 -2.55 -0.24 -10.42
CA ALA A 133 -1.95 -1.08 -11.45
C ALA A 133 -0.73 -1.87 -10.94
N ILE A 134 0.15 -1.21 -10.17
CA ILE A 134 1.28 -1.89 -9.52
C ILE A 134 0.79 -2.95 -8.52
N TYR A 135 -0.22 -2.62 -7.70
CA TYR A 135 -0.83 -3.56 -6.76
C TYR A 135 -1.42 -4.79 -7.48
N ARG A 136 -2.16 -4.58 -8.57
CA ARG A 136 -2.75 -5.65 -9.37
C ARG A 136 -1.70 -6.57 -9.99
N ASP A 137 -0.60 -6.02 -10.50
CA ASP A 137 0.51 -6.81 -11.03
C ASP A 137 1.21 -7.62 -9.92
N ARG A 138 1.53 -6.94 -8.81
CA ARG A 138 2.23 -7.55 -7.66
C ARG A 138 1.47 -8.73 -7.06
N TRP A 139 0.15 -8.61 -6.95
CA TRP A 139 -0.71 -9.63 -6.37
C TRP A 139 -1.43 -10.51 -7.41
N GLN A 140 -1.04 -10.39 -8.69
CA GLN A 140 -1.55 -11.20 -9.81
C GLN A 140 -3.08 -11.23 -9.89
N ILE A 141 -3.71 -10.06 -9.71
CA ILE A 141 -5.18 -9.92 -9.71
C ILE A 141 -5.77 -10.18 -11.10
N GLY A 142 -4.98 -10.05 -12.16
CA GLY A 142 -5.38 -10.37 -13.53
C GLY A 142 -6.46 -9.42 -14.05
N ASP A 143 -7.49 -9.98 -14.69
CA ASP A 143 -8.60 -9.24 -15.32
C ASP A 143 -9.82 -9.05 -14.40
N ASP A 144 -9.66 -9.29 -13.09
CA ASP A 144 -10.73 -9.06 -12.10
C ASP A 144 -11.23 -7.62 -12.22
N PRO A 145 -12.53 -7.40 -12.44
CA PRO A 145 -13.04 -6.06 -12.66
C PRO A 145 -13.05 -5.22 -11.38
N ASP A 146 -12.92 -5.79 -10.18
CA ASP A 146 -12.70 -4.99 -8.97
C ASP A 146 -11.24 -4.50 -8.95
N PRO A 147 -10.96 -3.18 -8.81
CA PRO A 147 -9.60 -2.64 -8.82
C PRO A 147 -8.65 -3.34 -7.85
N LEU A 148 -9.15 -3.70 -6.66
CA LEU A 148 -8.34 -4.32 -5.60
C LEU A 148 -8.53 -5.86 -5.52
N GLY A 149 -9.28 -6.43 -6.47
CA GLY A 149 -9.60 -7.85 -6.55
C GLY A 149 -10.39 -8.36 -5.34
N HIS A 150 -10.46 -9.68 -5.22
CA HIS A 150 -11.16 -10.35 -4.12
C HIS A 150 -10.58 -9.99 -2.74
N PRO A 151 -11.39 -10.00 -1.68
CA PRO A 151 -10.94 -9.79 -0.30
C PRO A 151 -9.75 -10.69 0.04
N THR A 152 -8.80 -10.13 0.80
CA THR A 152 -7.60 -10.84 1.22
C THR A 152 -7.92 -11.86 2.29
N ALA A 153 -7.38 -13.06 2.17
CA ALA A 153 -7.50 -14.06 3.24
C ALA A 153 -6.70 -13.62 4.48
N ASP A 154 -7.05 -14.14 5.67
CA ASP A 154 -6.46 -13.73 6.95
C ASP A 154 -4.93 -13.92 7.02
N TYR A 155 -4.39 -14.87 6.24
CA TYR A 155 -2.96 -15.12 6.16
C TYR A 155 -2.22 -14.19 5.18
N GLU A 156 -2.93 -13.44 4.34
CA GLU A 156 -2.39 -12.53 3.31
C GLU A 156 -2.18 -11.11 3.85
N TRP A 157 -1.61 -10.99 5.05
CA TRP A 157 -1.51 -9.72 5.77
C TRP A 157 -0.74 -8.62 5.00
N GLU A 158 0.26 -8.98 4.18
CA GLU A 158 0.99 -8.01 3.33
C GLU A 158 0.04 -7.43 2.26
N ARG A 159 -0.71 -8.30 1.58
CA ARG A 159 -1.73 -7.89 0.61
C ARG A 159 -2.84 -7.09 1.28
N ALA A 160 -3.24 -7.47 2.48
CA ALA A 160 -4.26 -6.77 3.26
C ALA A 160 -3.81 -5.37 3.68
N ASN A 161 -2.52 -5.20 4.01
CA ASN A 161 -1.95 -3.89 4.35
C ASN A 161 -1.88 -2.97 3.12
N ASP A 162 -1.33 -3.49 2.02
CA ASP A 162 -1.26 -2.76 0.74
C ASP A 162 -2.67 -2.36 0.26
N ARG A 163 -3.62 -3.31 0.35
CA ARG A 163 -5.04 -3.07 0.05
C ARG A 163 -5.62 -1.96 0.92
N ARG A 164 -5.43 -2.03 2.25
CA ARG A 164 -5.96 -1.04 3.19
C ARG A 164 -5.42 0.37 2.90
N GLN A 165 -4.16 0.49 2.50
CA GLN A 165 -3.57 1.77 2.11
C GLN A 165 -4.26 2.35 0.86
N LEU A 166 -4.51 1.52 -0.15
CA LEU A 166 -5.23 1.94 -1.36
C LEU A 166 -6.70 2.27 -1.08
N GLU A 167 -7.37 1.51 -0.22
CA GLU A 167 -8.74 1.80 0.22
C GLU A 167 -8.82 3.12 0.99
N ALA A 168 -7.85 3.40 1.85
CA ALA A 168 -7.77 4.67 2.56
C ALA A 168 -7.56 5.85 1.60
N GLU A 169 -6.69 5.69 0.60
CA GLU A 169 -6.43 6.71 -0.41
C GLU A 169 -7.66 6.96 -1.30
N LEU A 170 -8.33 5.90 -1.75
CA LEU A 170 -9.60 5.99 -2.47
C LEU A 170 -10.65 6.75 -1.66
N SER A 171 -10.80 6.39 -0.38
CA SER A 171 -11.75 7.04 0.55
C SER A 171 -11.41 8.51 0.81
N ARG A 172 -10.12 8.84 0.93
CA ARG A 172 -9.63 10.21 1.09
C ARG A 172 -10.00 11.06 -0.12
N LEU A 173 -9.76 10.54 -1.32
CA LEU A 173 -10.07 11.23 -2.57
C LEU A 173 -11.58 11.43 -2.75
N GLN A 174 -12.39 10.42 -2.43
CA GLN A 174 -13.84 10.53 -2.40
C GLN A 174 -14.34 11.64 -1.46
N SER A 175 -13.69 11.78 -0.30
CA SER A 175 -14.09 12.75 0.74
C SER A 175 -13.60 14.18 0.46
N THR A 176 -12.56 14.35 -0.37
CA THR A 176 -11.91 15.65 -0.60
C THR A 176 -12.86 16.69 -1.23
N VAL A 177 -13.79 16.26 -2.09
CA VAL A 177 -14.77 17.15 -2.71
C VAL A 177 -15.90 17.54 -1.74
N ALA A 178 -16.25 16.69 -0.78
CA ALA A 178 -17.27 17.00 0.23
C ALA A 178 -16.85 18.14 1.18
N SER A 179 -15.54 18.35 1.35
CA SER A 179 -15.02 19.43 2.20
C SER A 179 -14.96 20.79 1.49
N CYS A 180 -14.78 20.82 0.17
CA CYS A 180 -14.86 22.07 -0.61
C CYS A 180 -16.30 22.59 -0.75
N ASN A 181 -17.29 21.70 -0.76
CA ASN A 181 -18.70 22.10 -0.84
C ASN A 181 -19.32 22.53 0.50
N ARG A 182 -18.61 22.41 1.63
CA ARG A 182 -19.14 22.78 2.96
C ARG A 182 -18.87 24.24 3.36
N THR A 183 -18.06 24.97 2.61
CA THR A 183 -17.58 26.31 3.00
C THR A 183 -18.47 27.47 2.51
N THR A 184 -19.59 27.22 1.81
CA THR A 184 -20.48 28.30 1.31
C THR A 184 -21.93 28.23 1.81
N ALA A 185 -22.17 27.58 2.95
CA ALA A 185 -23.46 27.69 3.64
C ALA A 185 -23.36 28.56 4.90
N VAL A 186 -22.79 29.77 4.78
CA VAL A 186 -23.22 30.84 5.68
C VAL A 186 -24.63 31.19 5.25
N LYS A 187 -25.62 30.73 6.02
CA LYS A 187 -26.98 31.29 5.98
C LYS A 187 -26.87 32.77 6.32
N VAL A 188 -26.76 33.62 5.30
CA VAL A 188 -27.10 35.03 5.42
C VAL A 188 -28.62 35.07 5.61
N PRO A 189 -29.15 35.58 6.74
CA PRO A 189 -30.58 35.84 6.84
C PRO A 189 -30.91 36.95 5.83
N ALA A 190 -31.69 36.60 4.81
CA ALA A 190 -32.22 37.57 3.87
C ALA A 190 -33.34 38.40 4.55
N ALA A 191 -33.17 39.72 4.46
CA ALA A 191 -34.19 40.77 4.42
C ALA A 191 -35.04 41.05 5.68
N VAL A 192 -34.83 42.24 6.26
CA VAL A 192 -35.92 43.09 6.75
C VAL A 192 -36.11 44.21 5.72
N PRO A 193 -37.30 44.39 5.12
CA PRO A 193 -37.57 45.51 4.23
C PRO A 193 -37.85 46.75 5.07
N LEU A 194 -36.99 47.77 4.99
CA LEU A 194 -37.32 49.10 5.49
C LEU A 194 -38.16 49.82 4.43
N THR A 195 -39.47 49.70 4.59
CA THR A 195 -40.47 50.51 3.91
C THR A 195 -40.37 51.97 4.32
N ASN A 196 -40.31 52.81 3.28
CA ASN A 196 -40.60 54.23 3.24
C ASN A 196 -41.81 54.60 4.12
N VAL A 197 -41.66 55.61 4.98
CA VAL A 197 -42.76 56.47 5.41
C VAL A 197 -42.21 57.89 5.53
N GLY A 198 -42.57 58.72 4.55
CA GLY A 198 -42.48 60.16 4.69
C GLY A 198 -43.58 60.67 5.61
N TRP A 199 -43.24 61.67 6.41
CA TRP A 199 -44.18 62.65 6.94
C TRP A 199 -43.45 64.00 7.00
N GLU A 200 -43.95 64.94 6.18
CA GLU A 200 -43.85 66.36 6.45
C GLU A 200 -44.60 66.69 7.75
N ILE A 201 -44.05 67.58 8.59
CA ILE A 201 -44.53 68.94 8.93
C ILE A 201 -43.34 69.69 9.54
#